data_AF-A0A4P9WZ18-F1
#
_entry.id   AF-A0A4P9WZ18-F1
#
_cell.length_a   1.000
_cell.length_b   1.000
_cell.length_c   1.000
_cell.angle_alpha   90.00
_cell.angle_beta   90.00
_cell.angle_gamma   90.00
#
_symmetry.space_group_name_H-M   'P 1'
#
loop_
_entity.id
_entity.type
_entity.pdbx_description
1 polymer ?
#
loop_
_entity_poly.entity_id
_entity_poly.type
_entity_poly.pdbx_seq_one_letter_code
_entity_poly.pdbx_strand_id
1 'polypeptide(L)' 'EMVTTLFNNIVDSCHRKCIPTAYFDGELNKGESVCIDRCVAKYFEINTKVGTKLSGMSQPGR' A
#
# COMPACT_ATOMS: atom_id res chain seq x y z
N GLU A 1 10.24 5.43 -13.77
CA GLU A 1 10.64 4.12 -13.23
C GLU A 1 10.25 3.91 -11.75
N MET A 2 11.06 4.28 -10.75
CA MET A 2 10.81 3.87 -9.35
C MET A 2 9.46 4.33 -8.76
N VAL A 3 9.05 5.57 -9.03
CA VAL A 3 7.77 6.11 -8.54
C VAL A 3 6.59 5.38 -9.19
N THR A 4 6.72 5.01 -10.46
CA THR A 4 5.70 4.27 -11.22
C THR A 4 5.48 2.88 -10.62
N THR A 5 6.56 2.17 -10.30
CA THR A 5 6.48 0.85 -9.64
C THR A 5 5.83 0.95 -8.26
N LEU A 6 6.21 1.95 -7.47
CA LEU A 6 5.61 2.18 -6.15
C LEU A 6 4.10 2.45 -6.26
N PHE A 7 3.71 3.33 -7.18
CA PHE A 7 2.31 3.65 -7.41
C PHE A 7 1.49 2.40 -7.79
N ASN A 8 1.98 1.60 -8.74
CA ASN A 8 1.31 0.37 -9.16
C ASN A 8 1.14 -0.63 -8.00
N ASN A 9 2.16 -0.78 -7.16
CA ASN A 9 2.10 -1.66 -5.99
C ASN A 9 1.10 -1.16 -4.94
N ILE A 10 1.01 0.16 -4.72
CA ILE A 10 0.02 0.75 -3.82
C ILE A 10 -1.39 0.48 -4.35
N VAL A 11 -1.63 0.75 -5.63
CA VAL A 11 -2.94 0.55 -6.27
C VAL A 11 -3.38 -0.90 -6.15
N ASP A 12 -2.54 -1.87 -6.53
CA ASP A 12 -2.88 -3.30 -6.44
C ASP A 12 -3.14 -3.74 -4.99
N SER A 13 -2.30 -3.30 -4.04
CA SER A 13 -2.45 -3.68 -2.63
C SER A 13 -3.72 -3.12 -2.01
N CYS A 14 -4.00 -1.83 -2.22
CA CYS A 14 -5.15 -1.18 -1.63
C CYS A 14 -6.46 -1.57 -2.31
N HIS A 15 -6.45 -1.80 -3.62
CA HIS A 15 -7.61 -2.36 -4.32
C HIS A 15 -7.99 -3.72 -3.73
N ARG A 16 -7.04 -4.66 -3.62
CA ARG A 16 -7.30 -6.00 -3.05
C ARG A 16 -7.78 -5.98 -1.58
N LYS A 17 -7.39 -4.97 -0.80
CA LYS A 17 -7.74 -4.86 0.62
C LYS A 17 -9.08 -4.17 0.86
N CYS A 18 -9.43 -3.19 0.02
CA CYS A 18 -10.52 -2.27 0.28
C CYS A 18 -11.72 -2.45 -0.65
N ILE A 19 -11.53 -3.05 -1.83
CA ILE A 19 -12.60 -3.24 -2.81
C ILE A 19 -13.00 -4.72 -2.84
N PRO A 20 -14.21 -5.07 -2.36
CA PRO A 20 -14.74 -6.42 -2.46
C PRO A 20 -14.93 -6.83 -3.92
N THR A 21 -14.79 -8.12 -4.23
CA THR A 21 -15.06 -8.64 -5.58
C THR A 21 -16.55 -8.72 -5.91
N ALA A 22 -17.43 -8.59 -4.90
CA ALA A 22 -18.86 -8.47 -5.08
C ALA A 22 -19.22 -6.99 -5.28
N TYR A 23 -19.30 -6.58 -6.55
CA TYR A 23 -19.65 -5.22 -6.93
C TYR A 23 -21.16 -5.05 -7.00
N PHE A 24 -21.67 -4.05 -6.30
CA PHE A 24 -23.10 -3.69 -6.29
C PHE A 24 -23.37 -2.36 -7.00
N ASP A 25 -22.36 -1.48 -7.06
CA ASP A 25 -22.40 -0.17 -7.69
C ASP A 25 -21.03 0.11 -8.35
N GLY A 26 -20.98 1.07 -9.29
CA GLY A 26 -19.74 1.54 -9.94
C GLY A 26 -19.04 2.66 -9.16
N GLU A 27 -19.69 3.26 -8.18
CA GLU A 27 -19.10 4.28 -7.30
C GLU A 27 -18.57 3.69 -6.00
N LEU A 28 -17.53 4.31 -5.46
CA LEU A 28 -16.98 3.96 -4.16
C LEU A 28 -17.94 4.40 -3.06
N ASN A 29 -18.32 3.48 -2.20
CA ASN A 29 -19.04 3.83 -0.99
C ASN A 29 -18.10 4.50 0.04
N LYS A 30 -18.69 5.18 1.04
CA LYS A 30 -17.92 5.88 2.07
C LYS A 30 -16.90 4.98 2.80
N GLY A 31 -17.23 3.70 2.99
CA GLY A 31 -16.36 2.73 3.65
C GLY A 31 -15.12 2.41 2.80
N GLU A 32 -15.32 2.19 1.49
CA GLU A 32 -14.24 1.94 0.53
C GLU A 32 -13.30 3.14 0.42
N SER A 33 -13.84 4.35 0.29
CA SER A 33 -13.05 5.59 0.23
C SER A 33 -12.18 5.77 1.47
N VAL A 34 -12.76 5.64 2.68
CA VAL A 34 -12.02 5.74 3.94
C VAL A 34 -11.02 4.59 4.11
N CYS A 35 -11.33 3.39 3.62
CA CYS A 35 -10.40 2.27 3.63
C CYS A 35 -9.18 2.55 2.78
N ILE A 36 -9.36 3.08 1.56
CA ILE A 36 -8.27 3.41 0.63
C ILE A 36 -7.33 4.43 1.27
N ASP A 37 -7.85 5.52 1.83
CA ASP A 37 -7.03 6.54 2.52
C ASP A 37 -6.16 5.94 3.63
N ARG A 38 -6.77 5.11 4.48
CA ARG A 38 -6.08 4.40 5.57
C ARG A 38 -5.07 3.39 5.04
N CYS A 39 -5.39 2.71 3.94
CA CYS A 39 -4.52 1.73 3.32
C CYS A 39 -3.25 2.38 2.80
N VAL A 40 -3.37 3.49 2.05
CA VAL A 40 -2.23 4.22 1.50
C VAL A 40 -1.33 4.74 2.63
N ALA A 41 -1.91 5.33 3.68
CA ALA A 41 -1.15 5.80 4.85
C ALA A 41 -0.35 4.66 5.51
N LYS A 42 -0.99 3.50 5.74
CA LYS A 42 -0.32 2.32 6.29
C LYS A 42 0.74 1.76 5.35
N TYR A 43 0.50 1.77 4.04
CA TYR A 43 1.46 1.27 3.06
C TYR A 43 2.77 2.05 3.15
N PHE A 44 2.71 3.39 3.18
CA PHE A 44 3.91 4.22 3.32
C PHE A 44 4.62 3.97 4.66
N GLU A 45 3.88 3.88 5.76
CA GLU A 45 4.47 3.59 7.07
C GLU A 45 5.25 2.26 7.07
N ILE A 46 4.65 1.20 6.51
CA ILE A 46 5.28 -0.11 6.40
C ILE A 46 6.45 -0.08 5.42
N ASN A 47 6.29 0.55 4.25
CA ASN A 47 7.33 0.66 3.24
C ASN A 47 8.58 1.37 3.80
N THR A 48 8.42 2.44 4.59
CA THR A 48 9.51 3.10 5.29
C THR A 48 10.15 2.19 6.34
N LYS A 49 9.36 1.53 7.18
CA LYS A 49 9.90 0.60 8.21
C LYS A 49 10.69 -0.53 7.57
N VAL A 50 10.17 -1.16 6.52
CA VAL A 50 10.87 -2.22 5.77
C VAL A 50 12.16 -1.69 5.15
N GLY A 51 12.12 -0.51 4.53
CA GLY A 51 13.31 0.16 4.00
C GLY A 51 14.40 0.36 5.06
N THR A 52 14.04 0.88 6.24
CA THR A 52 15.00 1.08 7.34
C THR A 52 15.61 -0.22 7.85
N LYS A 53 14.80 -1.29 7.95
CA LYS A 53 15.29 -2.62 8.37
C LYS A 53 16.21 -3.24 7.33
N LEU A 54 15.83 -3.17 6.05
CA LEU A 54 16.65 -3.70 4.97
C LEU A 54 17.99 -2.98 4.88
N SER A 55 18.02 -1.64 4.93
CA SER A 55 19.26 -0.86 4.96
C SER A 55 20.10 -1.14 6.21
N GLY A 56 19.47 -1.34 7.37
CA GLY A 56 20.17 -1.73 8.60
C GLY A 56 20.77 -3.14 8.54
N MET A 57 20.11 -4.07 7.84
CA MET A 57 20.63 -5.43 7.59
C MET A 57 21.68 -5.46 6.47
N SER A 58 21.75 -4.42 5.63
CA SER A 58 22.71 -4.30 4.54
C SER A 58 24.12 -3.92 5.01
N GLN A 59 24.33 -3.66 6.31
CA GLN A 59 25.69 -3.61 6.88
C GLN A 59 26.22 -5.04 7.02
N PRO A 60 27.17 -5.47 6.16
CA PRO A 60 27.78 -6.78 6.31
C PRO A 60 28.84 -6.67 7.41
N GLY A 61 28.64 -7.38 8.51
CA GLY A 61 29.69 -7.66 9.49
C GLY A 61 29.76 -6.71 10.68
N ARG A 62 29.07 -7.11 11.76
CA ARG A 62 29.76 -7.39 13.02
C ARG A 62 29.09 -8.57 13.72
#